data_AF-A0A1S6H996-F1
#
_entry.id   AF-A0A1S6H996-F1
#
_cell.length_a   1.000
_cell.length_b   1.000
_cell.length_c   1.000
_cell.angle_alpha   90.00
_cell.angle_beta   90.00
_cell.angle_gamma   90.00
#
_symmetry.space_group_name_H-M   'P 1'
#
loop_
_entity.id
_entity.type
_entity.pdbx_description
1 polymer ?
#
loop_
_entity_poly.entity_id
_entity_poly.type
_entity_poly.pdbx_seq_one_letter_code
_entity_poly.pdbx_strand_id
1 'polypeptide(L)'
;MSILDKALIELGVSNNYETFVKYTNQFKDYGANLKLRGNVLLLKLSRSWRPISEEIRIGAASELLVGLLKLRKTTMNMDLYNSFIRNLHIAVPKEKPEEKLLESFNRVNEKYFFGMMDMPNIVFGDVTLTKLGHYDYRTDTIVLSRVLEKRSDFIDLVMHHELLHKKHKFTSKNGRSLHHSSAFRKEERLFENFEEKERELKRYLV
;
A
#
# COMPACT_ATOMS: atom_id res chain seq x y z
N MET A 1 27.86 9.17 6.86
CA MET A 1 26.54 9.84 6.90
C MET A 1 25.48 8.78 6.70
N SER A 2 24.57 8.61 7.65
CA SER A 2 23.51 7.60 7.58
C SER A 2 22.48 7.97 6.50
N ILE A 3 21.64 7.01 6.10
CA ILE A 3 20.51 7.27 5.18
C ILE A 3 19.59 8.36 5.76
N LEU A 4 19.38 8.36 7.08
CA LEU A 4 18.55 9.36 7.76
C LEU A 4 19.21 10.75 7.75
N ASP A 5 20.53 10.83 7.96
CA ASP A 5 21.24 12.11 7.90
C ASP A 5 21.11 12.73 6.49
N LYS A 6 21.29 11.93 5.44
CA LYS A 6 21.12 12.35 4.05
C LYS A 6 19.69 12.84 3.78
N ALA A 7 18.69 12.11 4.28
CA ALA A 7 17.28 12.49 4.16
C ALA A 7 16.96 13.81 4.89
N LEU A 8 17.47 14.02 6.11
CA LEU A 8 17.29 15.26 6.87
C LEU A 8 17.89 16.48 6.15
N ILE A 9 19.10 16.31 5.59
CA ILE A 9 19.79 17.35 4.81
C ILE A 9 18.99 17.68 3.55
N GLU A 10 18.54 16.66 2.80
CA GLU A 10 17.72 16.84 1.60
C GLU A 10 16.41 17.57 1.91
N LEU A 11 15.80 17.25 3.05
CA LEU A 11 14.61 17.93 3.56
C LEU A 11 14.90 19.28 4.22
N GLY A 12 16.16 19.75 4.24
CA GLY A 12 16.57 21.02 4.85
C GLY A 12 16.14 21.15 6.32
N VAL A 13 16.22 20.05 7.07
CA VAL A 13 15.94 20.01 8.51
C VAL A 13 17.27 20.14 9.26
N SER A 14 17.34 21.07 10.21
CA SER A 14 18.53 21.28 11.04
C SER A 14 18.93 20.00 11.78
N ASN A 15 20.21 19.65 11.75
CA ASN A 15 20.72 18.33 12.17
C ASN A 15 20.90 18.19 13.70
N ASN A 16 19.83 18.44 14.47
CA ASN A 16 19.83 18.31 15.92
C ASN A 16 19.44 16.89 16.39
N TYR A 17 19.33 15.94 15.47
CA TYR A 17 18.91 14.58 15.75
C TYR A 17 20.09 13.61 15.68
N GLU A 18 20.15 12.71 16.64
CA GLU A 18 20.99 11.52 16.52
C GLU A 18 20.26 10.48 15.68
N THR A 19 20.87 10.04 14.58
CA THR A 19 20.21 9.15 13.62
C THR A 19 20.75 7.73 13.69
N PHE A 20 19.85 6.76 13.69
CA PHE A 20 20.17 5.33 13.71
C PHE A 20 19.36 4.59 12.65
N VAL A 21 20.01 3.68 11.93
CA VAL A 21 19.36 2.81 10.93
C VAL A 21 19.57 1.36 11.31
N LYS A 22 18.47 0.60 11.41
CA LYS A 22 18.49 -0.83 11.73
C LYS A 22 17.72 -1.64 10.70
N TYR A 23 18.36 -2.72 10.20
CA TYR A 23 17.68 -3.72 9.38
C TYR A 23 17.12 -4.85 10.26
N THR A 24 15.86 -5.21 10.07
CA THR A 24 15.12 -6.16 10.92
C THR A 24 14.34 -7.19 10.09
N ASN A 25 14.05 -8.34 10.69
CA ASN A 25 13.16 -9.38 10.14
C ASN A 25 11.71 -9.24 10.63
N GLN A 26 11.42 -8.20 11.43
CA GLN A 26 10.09 -7.98 12.02
C GLN A 26 9.07 -7.44 11.00
N PHE A 27 9.52 -7.08 9.80
CA PHE A 27 8.67 -6.50 8.78
C PHE A 27 8.63 -7.41 7.56
N LYS A 28 7.49 -7.40 6.87
CA LYS A 28 7.36 -7.93 5.50
C LYS A 28 8.33 -7.20 4.57
N ASP A 29 8.54 -7.77 3.39
CA ASP A 29 9.42 -7.20 2.39
C ASP A 29 9.05 -5.74 2.06
N TYR A 30 10.09 -4.93 2.04
CA TYR A 30 10.07 -3.48 1.84
C TYR A 30 9.24 -2.71 2.89
N GLY A 31 8.95 -3.33 4.03
CA GLY A 31 8.39 -2.64 5.20
C GLY A 31 9.42 -1.73 5.87
N ALA A 32 8.96 -0.57 6.33
CA ALA A 32 9.79 0.43 6.99
C ALA A 32 8.99 1.16 8.09
N ASN A 33 9.67 1.61 9.13
CA ASN A 33 9.09 2.41 10.19
C ASN A 33 10.11 3.38 10.77
N LEU A 34 9.67 4.58 11.15
CA LEU A 34 10.51 5.61 11.75
C LEU A 34 9.94 5.99 13.11
N LYS A 35 10.80 6.09 14.12
CA LYS A 35 10.42 6.53 15.48
C LYS A 35 11.32 7.66 15.94
N LEU A 36 10.71 8.65 16.60
CA LEU A 36 11.39 9.72 17.33
C LEU A 36 11.27 9.46 18.84
N ARG A 37 12.39 9.53 19.57
CA ARG A 37 12.43 9.48 21.03
C ARG A 37 13.41 10.54 21.54
N GLY A 38 12.91 11.62 22.13
CA GLY A 38 13.73 12.78 22.45
C GLY A 38 14.31 13.37 21.16
N ASN A 39 15.65 13.44 21.06
CA ASN A 39 16.39 13.84 19.86
C ASN A 39 16.86 12.64 19.00
N VAL A 40 16.46 11.41 19.32
CA VAL A 40 16.92 10.22 18.60
C VAL A 40 15.90 9.79 17.55
N LEU A 41 16.34 9.73 16.29
CA LEU A 41 15.59 9.18 15.16
C LEU A 41 16.09 7.77 14.84
N LEU A 42 15.19 6.78 14.99
CA LEU A 42 15.47 5.39 14.65
C LEU A 42 14.64 4.95 13.44
N LEU A 43 15.31 4.77 12.31
CA LEU A 43 14.75 4.14 11.12
C LEU A 43 14.94 2.63 11.20
N LYS A 44 13.84 1.88 11.16
CA LYS A 44 13.84 0.43 11.01
C LYS A 44 13.40 0.06 9.60
N LEU A 45 14.20 -0.74 8.91
CA LEU A 45 13.92 -1.25 7.57
C LEU A 45 13.87 -2.78 7.59
N SER A 46 13.00 -3.41 6.79
CA SER A 46 13.09 -4.84 6.52
C SER A 46 14.45 -5.20 5.87
N ARG A 47 14.88 -6.46 5.93
CA ARG A 47 16.16 -6.87 5.30
C ARG A 47 16.16 -6.75 3.78
N SER A 48 15.00 -6.83 3.12
CA SER A 48 14.89 -6.69 1.66
C SER A 48 15.28 -5.31 1.14
N TRP A 49 15.40 -4.30 2.01
CA TRP A 49 15.94 -2.99 1.66
C TRP A 49 17.44 -2.98 1.40
N ARG A 50 18.20 -3.96 1.92
CA ARG A 50 19.68 -3.98 1.80
C ARG A 50 20.21 -3.89 0.36
N PRO A 51 19.70 -4.68 -0.62
CA PRO A 51 20.17 -4.63 -2.00
C PRO A 51 19.63 -3.43 -2.79
N ILE A 52 18.69 -2.66 -2.25
CA ILE A 52 18.06 -1.55 -2.96
C ILE A 52 18.99 -0.33 -2.97
N SER A 53 18.93 0.46 -4.05
CA SER A 53 19.75 1.65 -4.24
C SER A 53 19.63 2.60 -3.04
N GLU A 54 20.69 3.37 -2.79
CA GLU A 54 20.72 4.27 -1.65
C GLU A 54 19.68 5.40 -1.80
N GLU A 55 19.50 5.91 -3.02
CA GLU A 55 18.54 6.94 -3.40
C GLU A 55 17.11 6.55 -3.04
N ILE A 56 16.71 5.32 -3.37
CA ILE A 56 15.38 4.78 -3.05
C ILE A 56 15.22 4.63 -1.53
N ARG A 57 16.27 4.20 -0.82
CA ARG A 57 16.24 4.11 0.66
C ARG A 57 16.16 5.48 1.33
N ILE A 58 16.85 6.49 0.78
CA ILE A 58 16.73 7.89 1.21
C ILE A 58 15.30 8.38 0.97
N GLY A 59 14.72 8.10 -0.20
CA GLY A 59 13.33 8.44 -0.50
C GLY A 59 12.33 7.85 0.49
N ALA A 60 12.50 6.56 0.84
CA ALA A 60 11.68 5.90 1.86
C ALA A 60 11.81 6.59 3.24
N ALA A 61 13.03 6.97 3.63
CA ALA A 61 13.28 7.68 4.88
C ALA A 61 12.68 9.10 4.85
N SER A 62 12.80 9.82 3.73
CA SER A 62 12.26 11.16 3.52
C SER A 62 10.72 11.17 3.62
N GLU A 63 10.01 10.22 3.00
CA GLU A 63 8.54 10.09 3.15
C GLU A 63 8.12 9.89 4.62
N LEU A 64 8.83 9.03 5.36
CA LEU A 64 8.57 8.81 6.79
C LEU A 64 8.87 10.04 7.65
N LEU A 65 9.95 10.77 7.35
CA LEU A 65 10.32 12.01 8.04
C LEU A 65 9.31 13.12 7.79
N VAL A 66 8.84 13.28 6.55
CA VAL A 66 7.84 14.29 6.20
C VAL A 66 6.55 14.07 7.01
N GLY A 67 6.09 12.82 7.11
CA GLY A 67 4.93 12.47 7.93
C GLY A 67 5.17 12.70 9.44
N LEU A 68 6.31 12.22 9.96
CA LEU A 68 6.65 12.29 11.38
C LEU A 68 6.84 13.74 11.88
N LEU A 69 7.54 14.56 11.10
CA LEU A 69 7.86 15.95 11.42
C LEU A 69 6.83 16.95 10.86
N LYS A 70 5.75 16.46 10.25
CA LYS A 70 4.66 17.26 9.64
C LYS A 70 5.16 18.30 8.63
N LEU A 71 6.16 17.94 7.84
CA LEU A 71 6.73 18.81 6.81
C LEU A 71 5.82 18.83 5.57
N ARG A 72 6.02 19.83 4.70
CA ARG A 72 5.39 19.91 3.37
C ARG A 72 6.47 20.05 2.30
N LYS A 73 7.30 19.02 2.18
CA LYS A 73 8.40 18.95 1.21
C LYS A 73 8.27 17.69 0.37
N THR A 74 8.80 17.76 -0.85
CA THR A 74 8.92 16.64 -1.78
C THR A 74 10.34 16.66 -2.33
N THR A 75 10.94 15.50 -2.55
CA THR A 75 12.33 15.38 -3.05
C THR A 75 12.40 14.39 -4.20
N MET A 76 13.45 14.49 -5.03
CA MET A 76 13.66 13.56 -6.15
C MET A 76 13.81 12.12 -5.66
N ASN A 77 14.46 11.90 -4.51
CA ASN A 77 14.57 10.57 -3.92
C ASN A 77 13.20 10.00 -3.50
N MET A 78 12.29 10.83 -3.00
CA MET A 78 10.90 10.41 -2.72
C MET A 78 10.18 9.97 -3.99
N ASP A 79 10.40 10.66 -5.12
CA ASP A 79 9.82 10.26 -6.40
C ASP A 79 10.39 8.94 -6.91
N LEU A 80 11.71 8.72 -6.76
CA LEU A 80 12.37 7.44 -7.07
C LEU A 80 11.82 6.30 -6.20
N TYR A 81 11.65 6.54 -4.90
CA TYR A 81 10.99 5.59 -4.00
C TYR A 81 9.54 5.29 -4.43
N ASN A 82 8.74 6.31 -4.71
CA ASN A 82 7.36 6.13 -5.15
C ASN A 82 7.27 5.37 -6.49
N SER A 83 8.20 5.61 -7.41
CA SER A 83 8.33 4.81 -8.65
C SER A 83 8.68 3.36 -8.35
N PHE A 84 9.67 3.12 -7.49
CA PHE A 84 10.07 1.78 -7.06
C PHE A 84 8.91 0.99 -6.45
N ILE A 85 8.20 1.58 -5.47
CA ILE A 85 7.05 0.92 -4.82
C ILE A 85 5.93 0.61 -5.82
N ARG A 86 5.66 1.51 -6.78
CA ARG A 86 4.65 1.27 -7.83
C ARG A 86 5.00 0.13 -8.77
N ASN A 87 6.27 -0.25 -8.89
CA ASN A 87 6.77 -1.28 -9.80
C ASN A 87 7.20 -2.57 -9.09
N LEU A 88 7.07 -2.62 -7.76
CA LEU A 88 7.54 -3.75 -6.95
C LEU A 88 6.82 -5.06 -7.27
N HIS A 89 5.55 -4.98 -7.68
CA HIS A 89 4.71 -6.11 -8.12
C HIS A 89 5.34 -7.01 -9.17
N ILE A 90 6.24 -6.49 -10.02
CA ILE A 90 6.91 -7.28 -11.07
C ILE A 90 7.80 -8.38 -10.47
N ALA A 91 8.34 -8.17 -9.27
CA ALA A 91 9.35 -9.03 -8.67
C ALA A 91 8.83 -9.91 -7.52
N VAL A 92 7.53 -9.87 -7.21
CA VAL A 92 6.95 -10.62 -6.08
C VAL A 92 6.56 -12.03 -6.53
N PRO A 93 6.99 -13.10 -5.82
CA PRO A 93 6.50 -14.45 -6.07
C PRO A 93 4.98 -14.53 -5.91
N LYS A 94 4.31 -15.16 -6.88
CA LYS A 94 2.85 -15.35 -6.85
C LYS A 94 2.50 -16.66 -6.15
N GLU A 95 1.80 -16.58 -5.03
CA GLU A 95 1.25 -17.73 -4.32
C GLU A 95 -0.11 -18.12 -4.91
N LYS A 96 -0.48 -19.41 -4.81
CA LYS A 96 -1.78 -19.89 -5.29
C LYS A 96 -2.88 -19.41 -4.32
N PRO A 97 -3.84 -18.58 -4.77
CA PRO A 97 -4.93 -18.12 -3.93
C PRO A 97 -5.90 -19.26 -3.60
N GLU A 98 -6.69 -19.07 -2.53
CA GLU A 98 -7.86 -19.90 -2.27
C GLU A 98 -8.85 -19.82 -3.45
N GLU A 99 -9.50 -20.94 -3.78
CA GLU A 99 -10.37 -21.08 -4.96
C GLU A 99 -11.45 -19.99 -5.04
N LYS A 100 -12.09 -19.69 -3.91
CA LYS A 100 -13.14 -18.66 -3.83
C LYS A 100 -12.64 -17.25 -4.19
N LEU A 101 -11.41 -16.93 -3.81
CA LEU A 101 -10.78 -15.64 -4.12
C LEU A 101 -10.38 -15.59 -5.60
N LEU A 102 -9.91 -16.70 -6.15
CA LEU A 102 -9.61 -16.82 -7.57
C LEU A 102 -10.86 -16.65 -8.44
N GLU A 103 -11.97 -17.29 -8.07
CA GLU A 103 -13.24 -17.14 -8.77
C GLU A 103 -13.73 -15.70 -8.73
N SER A 104 -13.65 -15.04 -7.56
CA SER A 104 -14.01 -13.63 -7.41
C SER A 104 -13.15 -12.73 -8.30
N PHE A 105 -11.83 -12.91 -8.27
CA PHE A 105 -10.91 -12.19 -9.15
C PHE A 105 -11.30 -12.36 -10.62
N ASN A 106 -11.55 -13.60 -11.08
CA ASN A 106 -11.90 -13.86 -12.47
C ASN A 106 -13.20 -13.17 -12.88
N ARG A 107 -14.26 -13.25 -12.06
CA ARG A 107 -15.54 -12.57 -12.32
C ARG A 107 -15.35 -11.06 -12.43
N VAL A 108 -14.63 -10.47 -11.47
CA VAL A 108 -14.42 -9.02 -11.39
C VAL A 108 -13.51 -8.52 -12.51
N ASN A 109 -12.40 -9.22 -12.78
CA ASN A 109 -11.45 -8.89 -13.84
C ASN A 109 -12.14 -8.90 -15.21
N GLU A 110 -12.91 -9.95 -15.51
CA GLU A 110 -13.63 -10.06 -16.77
C GLU A 110 -14.64 -8.92 -16.94
N LYS A 111 -15.48 -8.69 -15.91
CA LYS A 111 -16.60 -7.75 -16.00
C LYS A 111 -16.20 -6.27 -15.99
N TYR A 112 -15.22 -5.89 -15.18
CA TYR A 112 -14.89 -4.48 -14.93
C TYR A 112 -13.55 -4.05 -15.51
N PHE A 113 -12.67 -5.01 -15.84
CA PHE A 113 -11.33 -4.74 -16.34
C PHE A 113 -11.03 -5.44 -17.67
N PHE A 114 -12.05 -6.01 -18.33
CA PHE A 114 -11.94 -6.67 -19.64
C PHE A 114 -10.88 -7.78 -19.68
N GLY A 115 -10.70 -8.47 -18.54
CA GLY A 115 -9.70 -9.54 -18.41
C GLY A 115 -8.24 -9.07 -18.38
N MET A 116 -7.98 -7.77 -18.41
CA MET A 116 -6.63 -7.22 -18.56
C MET A 116 -5.86 -7.01 -17.25
N MET A 117 -6.45 -7.29 -16.08
CA MET A 117 -5.71 -7.17 -14.82
C MET A 117 -4.72 -8.30 -14.65
N ASP A 118 -3.47 -7.95 -14.39
CA ASP A 118 -2.47 -8.92 -13.93
C ASP A 118 -2.82 -9.43 -12.53
N MET A 119 -2.79 -10.75 -12.36
CA MET A 119 -3.18 -11.45 -11.13
C MET A 119 -2.27 -11.04 -9.96
N PRO A 120 -2.78 -10.34 -8.94
CA PRO A 120 -2.04 -10.12 -7.70
C PRO A 120 -2.03 -11.40 -6.83
N ASN A 121 -1.22 -11.41 -5.78
CA ASN A 121 -1.45 -12.33 -4.65
C ASN A 121 -2.79 -12.00 -4.00
N ILE A 122 -3.59 -13.01 -3.67
CA ILE A 122 -4.91 -12.80 -3.06
C ILE A 122 -5.09 -13.77 -1.91
N VAL A 123 -5.34 -13.24 -0.72
CA VAL A 123 -5.49 -14.04 0.50
C VAL A 123 -6.63 -13.51 1.37
N PHE A 124 -7.23 -14.39 2.14
CA PHE A 124 -8.01 -13.97 3.30
C PHE A 124 -7.07 -13.64 4.46
N GLY A 125 -7.31 -12.50 5.09
CA GLY A 125 -6.69 -12.12 6.35
C GLY A 125 -7.54 -12.53 7.55
N ASP A 126 -7.30 -11.88 8.69
CA ASP A 126 -8.10 -12.06 9.90
C ASP A 126 -9.54 -11.55 9.72
N VAL A 127 -10.43 -11.96 10.63
CA VAL A 127 -11.80 -11.46 10.69
C VAL A 127 -11.77 -10.03 11.24
N THR A 128 -12.03 -9.05 10.36
CA THR A 128 -12.14 -7.64 10.72
C THR A 128 -13.38 -7.01 10.10
N LEU A 129 -14.08 -6.16 10.85
CA LEU A 129 -15.27 -5.42 10.38
C LEU A 129 -14.93 -4.01 9.90
N THR A 130 -13.77 -3.47 10.31
CA THR A 130 -13.37 -2.09 10.03
C THR A 130 -12.53 -1.96 8.77
N LYS A 131 -11.78 -3.00 8.41
CA LYS A 131 -10.94 -3.05 7.20
C LYS A 131 -11.22 -4.34 6.44
N LEU A 132 -12.14 -4.24 5.49
CA LEU A 132 -12.65 -5.39 4.73
C LEU A 132 -11.72 -5.81 3.58
N GLY A 133 -10.93 -4.88 3.08
CA GLY A 133 -9.97 -5.09 2.00
C GLY A 133 -8.79 -4.16 2.17
N HIS A 134 -7.65 -4.57 1.63
CA HIS A 134 -6.63 -3.63 1.15
C HIS A 134 -5.71 -4.28 0.14
N TYR A 135 -5.26 -3.47 -0.80
CA TYR A 135 -4.16 -3.76 -1.69
C TYR A 135 -2.83 -3.24 -1.11
N ASP A 136 -1.86 -4.12 -0.92
CA ASP A 136 -0.48 -3.78 -0.58
C ASP A 136 0.38 -3.69 -1.85
N TYR A 137 0.74 -2.45 -2.21
CA TYR A 137 1.61 -2.15 -3.35
C TYR A 137 2.99 -2.84 -3.28
N ARG A 138 3.48 -3.14 -2.08
CA ARG A 138 4.83 -3.70 -1.88
C ARG A 138 4.90 -5.18 -2.22
N THR A 139 3.84 -5.90 -1.88
CA THR A 139 3.78 -7.36 -2.04
C THR A 139 2.82 -7.78 -3.15
N ASP A 140 2.28 -6.81 -3.92
CA ASP A 140 1.22 -7.04 -4.91
C ASP A 140 0.11 -7.93 -4.35
N THR A 141 -0.33 -7.65 -3.13
CA THR A 141 -1.24 -8.54 -2.40
C THR A 141 -2.55 -7.84 -2.08
N ILE A 142 -3.65 -8.43 -2.51
CA ILE A 142 -4.99 -8.12 -2.02
C ILE A 142 -5.26 -9.00 -0.80
N VAL A 143 -5.54 -8.36 0.32
CA VAL A 143 -5.98 -9.04 1.54
C VAL A 143 -7.44 -8.69 1.79
N LEU A 144 -8.31 -9.69 1.79
CA LEU A 144 -9.72 -9.55 2.13
C LEU A 144 -9.99 -10.05 3.55
N SER A 145 -10.87 -9.38 4.28
CA SER A 145 -11.31 -9.84 5.60
C SER A 145 -12.09 -11.14 5.47
N ARG A 146 -11.79 -12.11 6.33
CA ARG A 146 -12.50 -13.40 6.32
C ARG A 146 -13.98 -13.28 6.75
N VAL A 147 -14.43 -12.13 7.26
CA VAL A 147 -15.87 -11.89 7.47
C VAL A 147 -16.71 -12.00 6.19
N LEU A 148 -16.09 -11.72 5.04
CA LEU A 148 -16.73 -11.76 3.72
C LEU A 148 -16.85 -13.18 3.17
N GLU A 149 -16.16 -14.16 3.78
CA GLU A 149 -15.98 -15.51 3.24
C GLU A 149 -17.29 -16.19 2.87
N LYS A 150 -18.40 -15.90 3.55
CA LYS A 150 -19.71 -16.51 3.29
C LYS A 150 -20.52 -15.81 2.19
N ARG A 151 -20.10 -14.65 1.71
CA ARG A 151 -20.86 -13.78 0.79
C ARG A 151 -20.02 -13.42 -0.43
N SER A 152 -20.16 -14.22 -1.49
CA SER A 152 -19.42 -14.03 -2.75
C SER A 152 -19.66 -12.66 -3.38
N ASP A 153 -20.86 -12.11 -3.27
CA ASP A 153 -21.20 -10.77 -3.77
C ASP A 153 -20.45 -9.66 -3.02
N PHE A 154 -20.21 -9.83 -1.72
CA PHE A 154 -19.39 -8.88 -0.95
C PHE A 154 -17.89 -9.06 -1.19
N ILE A 155 -17.44 -10.30 -1.42
CA ILE A 155 -16.06 -10.54 -1.88
C ILE A 155 -15.84 -9.81 -3.22
N ASP A 156 -16.75 -9.95 -4.18
CA ASP A 156 -16.64 -9.32 -5.50
C ASP A 156 -16.64 -7.78 -5.40
N LEU A 157 -17.49 -7.20 -4.55
CA LEU A 157 -17.52 -5.76 -4.29
C LEU A 157 -16.17 -5.23 -3.76
N VAL A 158 -15.63 -5.88 -2.73
CA VAL A 158 -14.38 -5.45 -2.11
C VAL A 158 -13.19 -5.76 -3.04
N MET A 159 -13.20 -6.91 -3.72
CA MET A 159 -12.20 -7.27 -4.73
C MET A 159 -12.11 -6.22 -5.85
N HIS A 160 -13.26 -5.75 -6.35
CA HIS A 160 -13.31 -4.67 -7.34
C HIS A 160 -12.62 -3.40 -6.82
N HIS A 161 -12.92 -2.98 -5.60
CA HIS A 161 -12.27 -1.84 -4.96
C HIS A 161 -10.74 -2.01 -4.87
N GLU A 162 -10.26 -3.17 -4.44
CA GLU A 162 -8.82 -3.42 -4.31
C GLU A 162 -8.10 -3.53 -5.66
N LEU A 163 -8.76 -4.06 -6.69
CA LEU A 163 -8.21 -4.06 -8.06
C LEU A 163 -8.14 -2.65 -8.65
N LEU A 164 -9.09 -1.77 -8.32
CA LEU A 164 -8.99 -0.34 -8.68
C LEU A 164 -7.77 0.31 -8.02
N HIS A 165 -7.42 -0.07 -6.79
CA HIS A 165 -6.19 0.40 -6.16
C HIS A 165 -4.93 -0.05 -6.91
N LYS A 166 -4.92 -1.28 -7.44
CA LYS A 166 -3.85 -1.77 -8.32
C LYS A 166 -3.79 -1.00 -9.64
N LYS A 167 -4.94 -0.77 -10.30
CA LYS A 167 -5.04 -0.07 -11.59
C LYS A 167 -4.61 1.40 -11.50
N HIS A 168 -5.23 2.17 -10.60
CA HIS A 168 -5.02 3.62 -10.53
C HIS A 168 -3.71 3.98 -9.83
N LYS A 169 -3.23 3.10 -8.95
CA LYS A 169 -2.13 3.37 -8.01
C LYS A 169 -2.39 4.65 -7.20
N PHE A 170 -1.50 4.98 -6.27
CA PHE A 170 -1.60 6.24 -5.55
C PHE A 170 -0.76 7.33 -6.24
N THR A 171 -1.20 8.57 -6.09
CA THR A 171 -0.39 9.75 -6.40
C THR A 171 0.08 10.38 -5.08
N SER A 172 1.35 10.79 -4.99
CA SER A 172 1.89 11.47 -3.79
C SER A 172 2.18 12.93 -4.13
N LYS A 173 1.76 13.87 -3.27
CA LYS A 173 2.13 15.28 -3.35
C LYS A 173 2.26 15.87 -1.94
N ASN A 174 3.40 16.48 -1.64
CA ASN A 174 3.69 17.11 -0.34
C ASN A 174 3.47 16.17 0.86
N GLY A 175 3.93 14.91 0.77
CA GLY A 175 3.79 13.91 1.83
C GLY A 175 2.36 13.43 2.07
N ARG A 176 1.44 13.69 1.14
CA ARG A 176 0.06 13.18 1.16
C ARG A 176 -0.18 12.29 -0.05
N SER A 177 -0.66 11.09 0.19
CA SER A 177 -1.04 10.14 -0.86
C SER A 177 -2.54 10.23 -1.14
N LEU A 178 -2.91 10.44 -2.40
CA LEU A 178 -4.28 10.35 -2.88
C LEU A 178 -4.48 8.99 -3.56
N HIS A 179 -5.28 8.13 -2.91
CA HIS A 179 -5.61 6.79 -3.38
C HIS A 179 -6.95 6.73 -4.14
N HIS A 180 -7.87 7.64 -3.83
CA HIS A 180 -9.22 7.69 -4.41
C HIS A 180 -9.41 8.98 -5.23
N SER A 181 -8.79 9.02 -6.40
CA SER A 181 -8.97 10.12 -7.35
C SER A 181 -10.42 10.18 -7.88
N SER A 182 -10.77 11.25 -8.60
CA SER A 182 -12.05 11.32 -9.30
C SER A 182 -12.24 10.18 -10.30
N ALA A 183 -11.18 9.80 -11.01
CA ALA A 183 -11.18 8.65 -11.92
C ALA A 183 -11.43 7.34 -11.18
N PHE A 184 -10.76 7.12 -10.03
CA PHE A 184 -11.00 5.95 -9.18
C PHE A 184 -12.48 5.87 -8.79
N ARG A 185 -13.04 6.95 -8.24
CA ARG A 185 -14.44 6.97 -7.75
C ARG A 185 -15.46 6.78 -8.88
N LYS A 186 -15.13 7.24 -10.09
CA LYS A 186 -15.99 7.03 -11.27
C LYS A 186 -16.04 5.55 -11.64
N GLU A 187 -14.90 4.88 -11.66
CA GLU A 187 -14.83 3.45 -11.97
C GLU A 187 -15.39 2.58 -10.85
N GLU A 188 -15.18 2.98 -9.58
CA GLU A 188 -15.77 2.32 -8.41
C GLU A 188 -17.29 2.20 -8.52
N ARG A 189 -17.95 3.28 -8.96
CA ARG A 189 -19.41 3.32 -9.16
C ARG A 189 -19.91 2.50 -10.35
N LEU A 190 -19.03 1.94 -11.18
CA LEU A 190 -19.43 1.02 -12.25
C LEU A 190 -19.78 -0.38 -11.71
N PHE A 191 -19.42 -0.68 -10.46
CA PHE A 191 -19.84 -1.92 -9.83
C PHE A 191 -21.37 -2.03 -9.84
N GLU A 192 -21.87 -3.24 -10.11
CA GLU A 192 -23.30 -3.42 -10.31
C GLU A 192 -24.07 -3.17 -9.02
N ASN A 193 -25.14 -2.38 -9.11
CA ASN A 193 -25.94 -1.97 -7.95
C ASN A 193 -25.07 -1.43 -6.79
N PHE A 194 -23.98 -0.72 -7.10
CA PHE A 194 -22.96 -0.31 -6.13
C PHE A 194 -23.56 0.30 -4.85
N GLU A 195 -24.47 1.27 -4.98
CA GLU A 195 -25.08 1.96 -3.83
C GLU A 195 -25.99 1.04 -2.98
N GLU A 196 -26.61 0.05 -3.59
CA GLU A 196 -27.37 -0.97 -2.86
C GLU A 196 -26.44 -1.94 -2.15
N LYS A 197 -25.43 -2.47 -2.85
CA LYS A 197 -24.46 -3.41 -2.31
C LYS A 197 -23.63 -2.83 -1.17
N GLU A 198 -23.22 -1.57 -1.27
CA GLU A 198 -22.60 -0.81 -0.17
C GLU A 198 -23.51 -0.73 1.07
N ARG A 199 -24.82 -0.49 0.87
CA ARG A 199 -25.78 -0.43 1.98
C ARG A 199 -26.02 -1.80 2.59
N GLU A 200 -26.13 -2.84 1.78
CA GLU A 200 -26.24 -4.23 2.25
C GLU A 200 -25.01 -4.65 3.04
N LEU A 201 -23.82 -4.35 2.53
CA LEU A 201 -22.55 -4.65 3.20
C LEU A 201 -22.48 -3.95 4.56
N LYS A 202 -22.83 -2.66 4.63
CA LYS A 202 -22.88 -1.93 5.92
C LYS A 202 -23.81 -2.59 6.94
N ARG A 203 -24.96 -3.11 6.51
CA ARG A 203 -25.89 -3.83 7.41
C ARG A 203 -25.37 -5.21 7.81
N TYR A 204 -24.64 -5.89 6.93
CA TYR A 204 -24.09 -7.22 7.20
C TYR A 204 -22.97 -7.22 8.26
N LEU A 205 -22.31 -6.08 8.47
CA LEU A 205 -21.23 -5.94 9.45
C LEU A 205 -21.69 -5.54 10.85
N VAL A 206 -23.00 -5.36 11.03
CA VAL A 206 -23.67 -5.00 12.31
C VAL A 206 -24.30 -6.24 12.90
#